data_AF-A0A453AJG9-F1
#
_entry.id   AF-A0A453AJG9-F1
#
_cell.length_a   1.000
_cell.length_b   1.000
_cell.length_c   1.000
_cell.angle_alpha   90.00
_cell.angle_beta   90.00
_cell.angle_gamma   90.00
#
_symmetry.space_group_name_H-M   'P 1'
#
loop_
_entity.id
_entity.type
_entity.pdbx_description
1 polymer ?
#
loop_
_entity_poly.entity_id
_entity_poly.type
_entity_poly.pdbx_seq_one_letter_code
_entity_poly.pdbx_strand_id
1 'polypeptide(L)' 'TEAAKPVLGKYYREPDKSGPFPFHLFGALARSMKSDHYVSDTGDIIYYQTDPKLAAGAHTSD' A
#
# COMPACT_ATOMS: atom_id res chain seq x y z
N THR A 1 -16.18 2.16 4.23
CA THR A 1 -16.43 0.71 4.29
C THR A 1 -16.75 0.33 5.71
N GLU A 2 -18.03 0.22 6.06
CA GLU A 2 -18.41 -0.08 7.44
C GLU A 2 -18.06 -1.51 7.86
N ALA A 3 -18.05 -2.44 6.90
CA ALA A 3 -17.65 -3.83 7.12
C ALA A 3 -16.16 -4.00 7.51
N ALA A 4 -15.30 -3.02 7.25
CA ALA A 4 -13.89 -3.08 7.63
C ALA A 4 -13.62 -2.57 9.06
N LYS A 5 -14.60 -1.89 9.69
CA LYS A 5 -14.50 -1.39 11.08
C LYS A 5 -14.13 -2.49 12.09
N PRO A 6 -14.78 -3.67 12.12
CA PRO A 6 -14.43 -4.72 13.09
C PRO A 6 -13.04 -5.32 12.85
N VAL A 7 -12.55 -5.30 11.61
CA VAL A 7 -11.23 -5.86 11.24
C VAL A 7 -10.11 -4.91 11.65
N LEU A 8 -10.28 -3.62 11.36
CA LEU A 8 -9.23 -2.62 11.57
C LEU A 8 -9.21 -2.06 13.01
N GLY A 9 -10.31 -2.18 13.76
CA GLY A 9 -10.41 -1.76 15.15
C GLY A 9 -9.91 -0.33 15.36
N LYS A 10 -8.93 -0.14 16.24
CA LYS A 10 -8.33 1.17 16.57
C LYS A 10 -7.57 1.85 15.42
N TYR A 11 -7.27 1.12 14.35
CA TYR A 11 -6.57 1.65 13.18
C TYR A 11 -7.53 2.11 12.08
N TYR A 12 -8.83 1.88 12.24
CA TYR A 12 -9.82 2.33 11.27
C TYR A 12 -9.79 3.87 11.19
N ARG A 13 -9.60 4.38 9.98
CA ARG A 13 -9.78 5.79 9.64
C ARG A 13 -11.00 5.91 8.75
N GLU A 14 -11.85 6.88 9.04
CA GLU A 14 -13.04 7.11 8.24
C GLU A 14 -12.64 7.63 6.85
N PRO A 15 -13.11 6.98 5.76
CA PRO A 15 -12.73 7.40 4.41
C PRO A 15 -13.39 8.73 4.07
N ASP A 16 -12.63 9.60 3.41
CA ASP A 16 -13.16 10.86 2.89
C ASP A 16 -14.29 10.59 1.89
N LYS A 17 -15.43 11.26 2.09
CA LYS A 17 -16.57 11.13 1.17
C LYS A 17 -16.31 11.98 -0.06
N SER A 18 -16.46 11.40 -1.24
CA SER A 18 -16.51 12.16 -2.48
C SER A 18 -17.81 12.97 -2.55
N GLY A 19 -17.72 14.21 -3.03
CA GLY A 19 -18.88 14.92 -3.55
C GLY A 19 -19.37 14.26 -4.86
N PRO A 20 -20.16 14.96 -5.70
CA PRO A 20 -20.63 14.42 -6.98
C PRO A 20 -19.49 13.93 -7.89
N PHE A 21 -18.27 14.43 -7.69
CA PHE A 21 -17.06 13.93 -8.33
C PHE A 21 -15.94 13.69 -7.29
N PRO A 22 -15.16 12.60 -7.40
CA PRO A 22 -14.17 12.20 -6.41
C PRO A 22 -12.77 12.81 -6.65
N PHE A 23 -12.65 14.15 -6.63
CA PHE A 23 -11.39 14.81 -6.99
C PHE A 23 -10.21 14.48 -6.07
N HIS A 24 -10.47 14.15 -4.80
CA HIS A 24 -9.44 13.78 -3.82
C HIS A 24 -8.68 12.50 -4.20
N LEU A 25 -9.26 11.64 -5.06
CA LEU A 25 -8.64 10.41 -5.51
C LEU A 25 -7.63 10.63 -6.65
N PHE A 26 -7.78 11.67 -7.47
CA PHE A 26 -6.90 11.87 -8.63
C PHE A 26 -5.44 12.07 -8.23
N GLY A 27 -5.18 12.74 -7.10
CA GLY A 27 -3.81 12.92 -6.61
C GLY A 27 -3.17 11.60 -6.13
N ALA A 28 -3.94 10.77 -5.44
CA ALA A 28 -3.48 9.45 -5.01
C ALA A 28 -3.27 8.52 -6.22
N LEU A 29 -4.20 8.54 -7.17
CA LEU A 29 -4.15 7.75 -8.40
C LEU A 29 -2.93 8.11 -9.25
N ALA A 30 -2.68 9.40 -9.49
CA ALA A 30 -1.52 9.85 -10.27
C ALA A 30 -0.19 9.47 -9.61
N ARG A 31 -0.12 9.49 -8.28
CA ARG A 31 1.07 9.01 -7.54
C ARG A 31 1.26 7.52 -7.68
N SER A 32 0.19 6.72 -7.53
CA SER A 32 0.23 5.27 -7.74
C SER A 32 0.72 4.93 -9.13
N MET A 33 0.09 5.50 -10.16
CA MET A 33 0.45 5.25 -11.56
C MET A 33 1.89 5.66 -11.90
N LYS A 34 2.44 6.67 -11.22
CA LYS A 34 3.84 7.08 -11.40
C LYS A 34 4.83 6.09 -10.76
N SER A 35 4.45 5.45 -9.66
CA SER A 35 5.28 4.45 -8.96
C SER A 35 5.02 3.02 -9.39
N ASP A 36 3.95 2.78 -10.16
CA ASP A 36 3.60 1.47 -10.66
C ASP A 36 4.70 1.03 -11.65
N HIS A 37 5.66 0.29 -11.12
CA HIS A 37 6.55 -0.52 -11.94
C HIS A 37 5.67 -1.50 -12.72
N TYR A 38 5.58 -1.28 -14.03
CA TYR A 38 4.98 -2.19 -14.98
C TYR A 38 5.63 -3.57 -14.82
N VAL A 39 4.93 -4.51 -14.19
CA VAL A 39 5.28 -5.93 -14.20
C VAL A 39 4.71 -6.49 -15.49
N SER A 40 5.56 -6.79 -16.47
CA SER A 40 5.10 -7.51 -17.66
C SER A 40 4.55 -8.86 -17.21
N ASP A 41 3.38 -9.26 -17.70
CA ASP A 41 2.67 -10.51 -17.39
C ASP A 41 3.42 -11.81 -17.82
N THR A 42 4.74 -11.75 -17.97
CA THR A 42 5.62 -12.83 -18.43
C THR A 42 6.34 -13.51 -17.26
N GLY A 43 5.64 -13.79 -16.16
CA GLY A 43 6.25 -14.43 -14.98
C GLY A 43 5.25 -15.23 -14.15
N ASP A 44 5.39 -16.56 -14.20
CA ASP A 44 4.40 -17.53 -13.72
C ASP A 44 4.25 -17.57 -12.18
N ILE A 45 5.25 -17.17 -11.38
CA ILE A 45 5.15 -17.21 -9.90
C ILE A 45 6.10 -16.17 -9.29
N ILE A 46 5.59 -15.29 -8.42
CA ILE A 46 6.41 -14.37 -7.59
C ILE A 46 6.47 -14.92 -6.17
N TYR A 47 7.67 -15.31 -5.71
CA TYR A 47 7.92 -15.59 -4.30
C TYR A 47 8.38 -14.30 -3.60
N TYR A 48 7.70 -13.90 -2.53
CA TYR A 48 8.15 -12.80 -1.69
C TYR A 48 9.43 -13.22 -0.96
N GLN A 49 10.58 -12.73 -1.42
CA GLN A 49 11.84 -12.89 -0.72
C GLN A 49 12.03 -11.70 0.24
N THR A 50 12.05 -11.97 1.55
CA THR A 50 12.50 -10.98 2.52
C THR A 50 14.00 -10.76 2.30
N ASP A 51 14.39 -9.55 1.91
CA ASP A 51 15.80 -9.20 1.71
C ASP A 51 16.57 -9.31 3.04
N PRO A 52 17.57 -10.21 3.16
CA PRO A 52 18.36 -10.34 4.38
C PRO A 52 19.17 -9.06 4.71
N LYS A 53 19.40 -8.17 3.74
CA LYS A 53 20.05 -6.87 3.98
C LYS A 53 19.14 -5.89 4.73
N LEU A 54 17.82 -6.05 4.65
CA LEU A 54 16.89 -5.26 5.46
C LEU A 54 16.93 -5.65 6.96
N ALA A 55 17.30 -6.90 7.27
CA ALA A 55 17.45 -7.36 8.65
C ALA A 55 18.75 -6.85 9.31
N ALA A 56 19.78 -6.50 8.52
CA ALA A 56 21.08 -6.09 9.04
C ALA A 56 21.13 -4.65 9.57
N GLY A 57 20.11 -3.83 9.31
CA GLY A 57 20.02 -2.44 9.81
C GLY A 57 19.48 -2.31 11.24
N ALA A 58 19.05 -3.41 11.87
CA ALA A 58 18.39 -3.42 13.19
C ALA A 58 19.23 -4.08 14.30
N HIS A 59 20.56 -4.17 14.13
CA HIS A 59 21.47 -4.50 15.22
C HIS A 59 22.20 -3.23 15.69
N THR A 60 21.64 -2.59 16.71
CA THR A 60 22.38 -1.74 17.65
C THR A 60 23.28 -2.60 18.55
N SER A 61 24.58 -2.27 18.59
CA SER A 61 25.58 -2.53 19.64
C SER A 61 26.94 -2.11 19.08
N ASP A 62 27.78 -1.26 19.66
CA ASP A 62 27.96 -0.76 21.05
C ASP A 62 27.79 0.75 21.19
#